data_AF-A0A7U7CVU0-F1
#
_entry.id   AF-A0A7U7CVU0-F1
#
_cell.length_a   1.000
_cell.length_b   1.000
_cell.length_c   1.000
_cell.angle_alpha   90.00
_cell.angle_beta   90.00
_cell.angle_gamma   90.00
#
_symmetry.space_group_name_H-M   'P 1'
#
loop_
_entity.id
_entity.type
_entity.pdbx_description
1 polymer ?
#
loop_
_entity_poly.entity_id
_entity_poly.type
_entity_poly.pdbx_seq_one_letter_code
_entity_poly.pdbx_strand_id
1 'polypeptide(L)'
;MDIQDYSRGRNNANSKLAFQQVKVTIPKMQDRVLNEVDGIKSTIEIANILGVQIHTISGRFSELKAKQKIYQTSSKKIGSKSYAVYTKTIN
;
A
#
# COMPACT_ATOMS: atom_id res chain seq x y z
N MET A 1 0.74 -35.80 -27.40
CA MET A 1 0.35 -35.33 -26.06
C MET A 1 1.43 -34.37 -25.64
N ASP A 2 1.24 -33.08 -25.92
CA ASP A 2 2.28 -32.07 -25.71
C ASP A 2 2.52 -31.87 -24.21
N ILE A 3 3.79 -31.99 -23.80
CA ILE A 3 4.21 -31.79 -22.42
C ILE A 3 4.23 -30.29 -22.20
N GLN A 4 3.15 -29.75 -21.63
CA GLN A 4 3.06 -28.33 -21.34
C GLN A 4 4.06 -27.98 -20.23
N ASP A 5 5.16 -27.35 -20.63
CA ASP A 5 6.18 -26.83 -19.73
C ASP A 5 5.59 -25.72 -18.86
N TYR A 6 5.28 -26.05 -17.61
CA TYR A 6 4.83 -25.09 -16.59
C TYR A 6 6.02 -24.37 -15.95
N SER A 7 6.97 -23.88 -16.74
CA SER A 7 8.07 -23.07 -16.23
C SER A 7 7.50 -21.89 -15.44
N ARG A 8 7.64 -21.99 -14.11
CA ARG A 8 7.15 -21.08 -13.07
C ARG A 8 7.91 -19.74 -13.06
N GLY A 9 8.22 -19.21 -14.23
CA GLY A 9 8.93 -17.96 -14.41
C GLY A 9 7.97 -16.78 -14.51
N ARG A 10 8.44 -15.60 -14.05
CA ARG A 10 7.80 -14.27 -14.19
C ARG A 10 7.41 -13.86 -15.62
N ASN A 11 7.58 -14.73 -16.61
CA ASN A 11 7.44 -14.47 -18.04
C ASN A 11 6.22 -15.13 -18.69
N ASN A 12 5.42 -15.94 -17.98
CA ASN A 12 4.15 -16.47 -18.50
C ASN A 12 3.18 -15.30 -18.80
N ALA A 13 2.46 -15.37 -19.93
CA ALA A 13 1.47 -14.36 -20.35
C ALA A 13 0.45 -14.02 -19.25
N ASN A 14 -0.03 -15.01 -18.49
CA ASN A 14 -0.92 -14.80 -17.35
C ASN A 14 -0.22 -14.05 -16.20
N SER A 15 1.04 -14.38 -15.94
CA SER A 15 1.85 -13.67 -14.94
C SER A 15 2.10 -12.21 -15.36
N LYS A 16 2.33 -11.94 -16.65
CA LYS A 16 2.51 -10.57 -17.17
C LYS A 16 1.22 -9.76 -17.12
N LEU A 17 0.08 -10.35 -17.48
CA LEU A 17 -1.24 -9.73 -17.39
C LEU A 17 -1.60 -9.37 -15.94
N ALA A 18 -1.43 -10.31 -15.01
CA ALA A 18 -1.64 -10.05 -13.59
C ALA A 18 -0.71 -8.93 -13.09
N PHE A 19 0.56 -8.94 -13.50
CA PHE A 19 1.51 -7.88 -13.12
C PHE A 19 1.15 -6.51 -13.70
N GLN A 20 0.63 -6.45 -14.93
CA GLN A 20 0.16 -5.22 -15.57
C GLN A 20 -1.06 -4.63 -14.87
N GLN A 21 -2.05 -5.45 -14.51
CA GLN A 21 -3.24 -4.98 -13.78
C GLN A 21 -2.88 -4.47 -12.38
N VAL A 22 -1.95 -5.15 -11.70
CA VAL A 22 -1.40 -4.72 -10.41
C VAL A 22 -0.67 -3.38 -10.54
N LYS A 23 0.12 -3.17 -11.60
CA LYS A 23 0.84 -1.90 -11.87
C LYS A 23 -0.08 -0.68 -12.02
N VAL A 24 -1.29 -0.83 -12.56
CA VAL A 24 -2.24 0.29 -12.74
C VAL A 24 -3.01 0.57 -11.45
N THR A 25 -3.28 -0.45 -10.65
CA THR A 25 -4.04 -0.33 -9.40
C THR A 25 -3.21 0.25 -8.26
N ILE A 26 -1.89 0.00 -8.25
CA ILE A 26 -0.97 0.47 -7.21
C ILE A 26 -0.87 2.00 -7.10
N PRO A 27 -0.63 2.77 -8.19
CA PRO A 27 -0.56 4.23 -8.13
C PRO A 27 -1.85 4.84 -7.57
N LYS A 28 -3.01 4.35 -8.02
CA LYS A 28 -4.31 4.80 -7.52
C LYS A 28 -4.47 4.58 -6.02
N MET A 29 -3.98 3.45 -5.49
CA MET A 29 -4.06 3.19 -4.04
C MET A 29 -3.08 4.05 -3.25
N GLN A 30 -1.87 4.32 -3.78
CA GLN A 30 -0.92 5.24 -3.16
C GLN A 30 -1.52 6.64 -3.02
N ASP A 31 -2.18 7.14 -4.06
CA ASP A 31 -2.84 8.46 -4.03
C ASP A 31 -4.02 8.48 -3.05
N ARG A 32 -4.83 7.42 -3.02
CA ARG A 32 -5.92 7.29 -2.03
C ARG A 32 -5.39 7.31 -0.59
N VAL A 33 -4.34 6.55 -0.31
CA VAL A 33 -3.69 6.56 1.01
C VAL A 33 -3.18 7.96 1.32
N LEU A 34 -2.48 8.60 0.38
CA LEU A 34 -1.97 9.95 0.58
C LEU A 34 -3.10 10.94 0.87
N ASN A 35 -4.23 10.87 0.19
CA ASN A 35 -5.36 11.77 0.42
C ASN A 35 -5.90 11.67 1.85
N GLU A 36 -5.96 10.47 2.41
CA GLU A 36 -6.45 10.22 3.77
C GLU A 36 -5.45 10.59 4.89
N VAL A 37 -4.16 10.80 4.57
CA VAL A 37 -3.16 11.23 5.55
C VAL A 37 -3.44 12.67 6.00
N ASP A 38 -3.68 12.85 7.29
CA ASP A 38 -4.06 14.13 7.90
C ASP A 38 -3.33 14.48 9.20
N GLY A 39 -2.42 13.61 9.69
CA GLY A 39 -1.72 13.80 10.95
C GLY A 39 -2.49 13.37 12.21
N ILE A 40 -3.71 12.85 12.06
CA ILE A 40 -4.58 12.43 13.17
C ILE A 40 -4.91 10.94 13.06
N LYS A 41 -5.28 10.48 11.85
CA LYS A 41 -5.66 9.10 11.61
C LYS A 41 -4.44 8.19 11.56
N SER A 42 -4.53 7.07 12.28
CA SER A 42 -3.54 6.01 12.23
C SER A 42 -3.67 5.16 10.96
N THR A 43 -2.62 4.41 10.63
CA THR A 43 -2.61 3.56 9.43
C THR A 43 -3.77 2.55 9.38
N ILE A 44 -4.20 2.01 10.52
CA ILE A 44 -5.35 1.09 10.60
C ILE A 44 -6.69 1.81 10.39
N GLU A 45 -6.83 3.04 10.87
CA GLU A 45 -8.03 3.85 10.63
C GLU A 45 -8.15 4.19 9.14
N ILE A 46 -7.03 4.54 8.49
CA ILE A 46 -6.98 4.77 7.05
C ILE A 46 -7.33 3.49 6.28
N ALA A 47 -6.80 2.32 6.68
CA ALA A 47 -7.16 1.04 6.08
C ALA A 47 -8.67 0.77 6.15
N ASN A 48 -9.29 1.04 7.30
CA ASN A 48 -10.72 0.87 7.50
C ASN A 48 -11.54 1.82 6.62
N ILE A 49 -11.17 3.10 6.51
CA ILE A 49 -11.84 4.08 5.63
C ILE A 49 -11.77 3.63 4.16
N LEU A 50 -10.63 3.10 3.75
CA LEU A 50 -10.43 2.63 2.38
C LEU A 50 -11.11 1.28 2.10
N GLY A 51 -11.65 0.61 3.13
CA GLY A 51 -12.31 -0.69 3.03
C GLY A 51 -11.33 -1.83 2.73
N VAL A 52 -10.07 -1.72 3.16
CA VAL A 52 -9.00 -2.67 2.82
C VAL A 52 -8.26 -3.13 4.08
N GLN A 53 -7.62 -4.30 3.99
CA GLN A 53 -6.81 -4.81 5.09
C GLN A 53 -5.49 -4.04 5.21
N ILE A 54 -5.02 -3.78 6.42
CA ILE A 54 -3.81 -2.97 6.67
C ILE A 54 -2.57 -3.47 5.93
N HIS A 55 -2.38 -4.79 5.81
CA HIS A 55 -1.22 -5.37 5.16
C HIS A 55 -1.18 -5.08 3.64
N THR A 56 -2.32 -4.70 3.04
CA THR A 56 -2.40 -4.35 1.61
C THR A 56 -1.90 -2.94 1.33
N ILE A 57 -1.97 -2.05 2.33
CA ILE A 57 -1.58 -0.63 2.20
C ILE A 57 -0.34 -0.25 3.01
N SER A 58 0.14 -1.13 3.90
CA SER A 58 1.33 -0.87 4.73
C SER A 58 2.54 -0.46 3.89
N GLY A 59 2.79 -1.14 2.77
CA GLY A 59 3.87 -0.79 1.84
C GLY A 59 3.72 0.59 1.20
N ARG A 60 2.48 1.09 1.03
CA ARG A 60 2.22 2.41 0.42
C ARG A 60 2.66 3.54 1.34
N PHE A 61 2.48 3.41 2.66
CA PHE A 61 3.02 4.37 3.63
C PHE A 61 4.54 4.42 3.57
N SER A 62 5.22 3.27 3.49
CA SER A 62 6.68 3.20 3.35
C SER A 62 7.16 3.88 2.07
N GLU A 63 6.49 3.65 0.94
CA GLU A 63 6.81 4.30 -0.33
C GLU A 63 6.59 5.82 -0.29
N LEU A 64 5.47 6.28 0.29
CA LEU A 64 5.18 7.71 0.44
C LEU A 64 6.20 8.41 1.35
N LYS A 65 6.63 7.73 2.43
CA LYS A 65 7.69 8.19 3.32
C LYS A 65 9.03 8.29 2.60
N ALA A 66 9.40 7.27 1.82
CA ALA A 66 10.63 7.28 1.03
C ALA A 66 10.64 8.41 -0.02
N LYS A 67 9.48 8.72 -0.62
CA LYS A 67 9.27 9.85 -1.52
C LYS A 67 9.15 11.21 -0.82
N GLN A 68 9.34 11.27 0.50
CA GLN A 68 9.22 12.46 1.34
C GLN A 68 7.86 13.18 1.21
N LYS A 69 6.80 12.46 0.81
CA LYS A 69 5.43 13.00 0.71
C LYS A 69 4.72 13.03 2.06
N ILE A 70 5.12 12.13 2.96
CA ILE A 70 4.60 12.04 4.33
C ILE A 70 5.76 11.75 5.28
N TYR A 71 5.58 12.09 6.55
CA TYR A 71 6.49 11.71 7.63
C TYR A 71 5.68 11.22 8.83
N GLN A 72 6.26 10.33 9.62
CA GLN A 72 5.59 9.79 10.79
C GLN A 72 5.69 10.81 11.92
N THR A 73 4.54 11.24 12.44
CA THR A 73 4.46 12.22 13.54
C THR A 73 4.26 11.56 14.89
N SER A 74 3.48 10.49 14.94
CA SER A 74 3.22 9.79 16.19
C SER A 74 2.83 8.33 15.93
N SER A 75 2.37 7.67 17.00
CA SER A 75 1.75 6.36 16.90
C SER A 75 0.56 6.30 17.85
N LYS A 76 -0.50 5.60 17.43
CA LYS A 76 -1.74 5.43 18.17
C LYS A 76 -1.85 3.98 18.60
N LYS A 77 -2.05 3.75 19.89
CA LYS A 77 -2.27 2.42 20.45
C LYS A 77 -3.74 2.03 20.32
N ILE A 78 -4.02 0.90 19.68
CA ILE A 78 -5.36 0.34 19.54
C ILE A 78 -5.28 -1.13 19.97
N GLY A 79 -5.89 -1.43 21.12
CA GLY A 79 -5.71 -2.71 21.82
C GLY A 79 -4.26 -2.93 22.26
N SER A 80 -3.69 -4.08 21.92
CA SER A 80 -2.29 -4.42 22.21
C SER A 80 -1.29 -3.93 21.15
N LYS A 81 -1.76 -3.35 20.04
CA LYS A 81 -0.93 -2.97 18.89
C LYS A 81 -0.79 -1.45 18.78
N SER A 82 0.34 -1.00 18.25
CA SER A 82 0.57 0.41 17.91
C SER A 82 0.59 0.61 16.41
N TYR A 83 -0.09 1.66 15.94
CA TYR A 83 -0.23 2.00 14.54
C TYR A 83 0.33 3.40 14.29
N ALA A 84 1.15 3.55 13.25
CA ALA A 84 1.76 4.83 12.94
C ALA A 84 0.71 5.87 12.53
N VAL A 85 0.96 7.13 12.88
CA VAL A 85 0.23 8.29 12.39
C VAL A 85 1.20 9.10 11.54
N TYR A 86 0.76 9.45 10.34
CA TYR A 86 1.56 10.18 9.37
C TYR A 86 0.96 11.55 9.12
N THR A 87 1.81 12.52 8.82
CA THR A 87 1.45 13.86 8.37
C THR A 87 2.04 14.11 6.99
N LYS A 88 1.31 14.86 6.15
CA LYS A 88 1.79 15.27 4.82
C LYS A 88 2.95 16.27 4.97
N THR A 89 3.98 16.12 4.14
CA THR A 89 5.03 17.12 4.02
C THR A 89 4.45 18.33 3.29
N ILE A 90 4.61 19.52 3.87
CA ILE A 90 4.28 20.79 3.20
C ILE A 90 5.51 21.12 2.35
N ASN A 91 5.35 21.07 1.02
CA ASN A 91 6.32 21.59 0.06
C ASN A 91 5.85 22.95 -0.44
#